data_AF-A0A563CDK9-F1
#
_entry.id   AF-A0A563CDK9-F1
#
_cell.length_a   1.000
_cell.length_b   1.000
_cell.length_c   1.000
_cell.angle_alpha   90.00
_cell.angle_beta   90.00
_cell.angle_gamma   90.00
#
_symmetry.space_group_name_H-M   'P 1'
#
loop_
_entity.id
_entity.type
_entity.pdbx_description
1 polymer ?
#
loop_
_entity_poly.entity_id
_entity_poly.type
_entity_poly.pdbx_seq_one_letter_code
_entity_poly.pdbx_strand_id
1 'polypeptide(L)'
;MRSAPKTAASSASEISGWRPSRAIYIPIIISSVSGHGIMIWMLPRVFRSLKSPRMLMSILTLLVLAIIIFLSRTELVKAWGLFLKADTLLLLLLIPFQIIVYFAGGEMIFVYLRDKKLIGHISRFEQTRIALELNLVNHIFPSGGVSGISYTSWRMHKLGVSSARSTFAQVIRYVTTFLSLLILLVIAVIVLAIDGRVNRYIVAASFLLIICVLALVFGLIFMFSSRRRMRLTAARVSQLINGAVKVATLGKRKRALSAKVIEDFFVDMQGDFQDITNHPKLLVKPMIWGFVYNIFDVLMFVVVFLALGVFVNPATLMIGYGVAGLAGLVAFTPGGAGVYETIMILFLSMANTSPELAIAGIILTRAILLTGTIVFGYIFYQHALIKYGKPNDSQV
;
A
#
# COMPACT_ATOMS: atom_id res chain seq x y z
N MET A 1 45.28 7.09 -55.64
CA MET A 1 45.67 6.87 -54.23
C MET A 1 45.50 8.18 -53.47
N ARG A 2 44.66 8.16 -52.40
CA ARG A 2 44.53 9.01 -51.18
C ARG A 2 45.19 10.42 -51.14
N SER A 3 44.65 11.50 -50.56
CA SER A 3 43.48 11.77 -49.69
C SER A 3 43.37 13.29 -49.41
N ALA A 4 42.18 13.78 -49.03
CA ALA A 4 41.75 15.18 -48.82
C ALA A 4 42.49 16.01 -47.74
N PRO A 5 42.18 17.33 -47.61
CA PRO A 5 41.24 17.75 -46.54
C PRO A 5 40.22 18.86 -46.91
N LYS A 6 39.23 19.04 -46.02
CA LYS A 6 37.96 19.79 -46.13
C LYS A 6 38.03 21.26 -45.66
N THR A 7 37.11 22.05 -46.21
CA THR A 7 36.72 23.45 -45.95
C THR A 7 35.56 23.60 -44.95
N ALA A 8 35.42 24.80 -44.32
CA ALA A 8 34.16 25.48 -43.88
C ALA A 8 34.51 26.87 -43.28
N ALA A 9 34.25 28.03 -43.91
CA ALA A 9 32.99 28.81 -44.05
C ALA A 9 32.59 29.57 -42.74
N SER A 10 32.68 30.91 -42.68
CA SER A 10 31.65 31.96 -43.01
C SER A 10 30.46 31.98 -42.03
N SER A 11 29.84 33.07 -41.55
CA SER A 11 29.95 34.54 -41.67
C SER A 11 28.86 35.17 -40.75
N ALA A 12 28.89 36.50 -40.58
CA ALA A 12 27.79 37.42 -40.22
C ALA A 12 27.32 37.55 -38.74
N SER A 13 27.43 38.79 -38.24
CA SER A 13 26.64 39.32 -37.12
C SER A 13 26.15 40.73 -37.47
N GLU A 14 24.86 40.84 -37.81
CA GLU A 14 24.10 42.09 -37.88
C GLU A 14 23.25 42.21 -36.60
N ILE A 15 23.24 43.38 -35.97
CA ILE A 15 22.33 43.71 -34.86
C ILE A 15 21.52 44.93 -35.30
N SER A 16 20.19 44.76 -35.38
CA SER A 16 19.20 45.81 -35.58
C SER A 16 18.06 45.63 -34.58
N GLY A 17 17.43 46.72 -34.12
CA GLY A 17 16.14 46.63 -33.42
C GLY A 17 15.81 47.73 -32.40
N TRP A 18 15.20 48.80 -32.90
CA TRP A 18 14.53 49.91 -32.20
C TRP A 18 13.33 49.49 -31.31
N ARG A 19 13.07 50.17 -30.17
CA ARG A 19 11.85 50.99 -29.88
C ARG A 19 11.75 51.52 -28.41
N PRO A 20 11.12 52.70 -28.16
CA PRO A 20 11.10 53.39 -26.87
C PRO A 20 9.78 53.31 -26.07
N SER A 21 9.96 53.62 -24.79
CA SER A 21 9.13 54.05 -23.63
C SER A 21 7.62 54.37 -23.70
N ARG A 22 6.94 53.79 -22.69
CA ARG A 22 5.74 54.18 -21.90
C ARG A 22 4.97 55.47 -22.22
N ALA A 23 3.65 55.35 -22.33
CA ALA A 23 2.67 56.34 -21.90
C ALA A 23 1.50 55.64 -21.18
N ILE A 24 1.14 56.19 -20.01
CA ILE A 24 0.09 55.73 -19.09
C ILE A 24 -1.24 56.33 -19.54
N TYR A 25 -2.29 55.51 -19.67
CA TYR A 25 -3.67 55.98 -19.72
C TYR A 25 -4.52 55.11 -18.79
N ILE A 26 -5.08 55.74 -17.76
CA ILE A 26 -6.14 55.21 -16.90
C ILE A 26 -7.46 55.71 -17.49
N PRO A 27 -8.47 54.85 -17.70
CA PRO A 27 -9.85 55.27 -17.62
C PRO A 27 -10.50 54.71 -16.34
N ILE A 28 -11.12 55.65 -15.65
CA ILE A 28 -12.03 55.52 -14.52
C ILE A 28 -13.21 54.61 -14.90
N ILE A 29 -13.50 53.59 -14.09
CA ILE A 29 -14.80 52.90 -14.11
C ILE A 29 -15.52 53.22 -12.80
N ILE A 30 -16.49 54.13 -12.88
CA ILE A 30 -17.55 54.29 -11.87
C ILE A 30 -18.77 53.53 -12.38
N SER A 31 -19.19 52.50 -11.66
CA SER A 31 -20.56 52.39 -11.11
C SER A 31 -21.00 50.93 -10.87
N SER A 32 -21.80 50.82 -9.80
CA SER A 32 -22.80 49.79 -9.55
C SER A 32 -22.35 48.45 -8.97
N VAL A 33 -22.29 48.44 -7.64
CA VAL A 33 -22.57 47.27 -6.82
C VAL A 33 -23.98 46.77 -7.16
N SER A 34 -24.07 45.63 -7.85
CA SER A 34 -25.19 44.71 -7.70
C SER A 34 -24.62 43.35 -7.36
N GLY A 35 -24.79 42.93 -6.10
CA GLY A 35 -24.56 41.55 -5.68
C GLY A 35 -25.34 40.60 -6.57
N HIS A 36 -24.83 39.37 -6.74
CA HIS A 36 -25.28 38.24 -7.59
C HIS A 36 -24.36 37.83 -8.75
N GLY A 37 -23.15 38.41 -8.88
CA GLY A 37 -22.23 38.09 -10.01
C GLY A 37 -21.03 37.17 -9.74
N ILE A 38 -20.72 36.80 -8.49
CA ILE A 38 -19.44 36.12 -8.18
C ILE A 38 -19.54 34.58 -8.28
N MET A 39 -20.74 34.01 -8.15
CA MET A 39 -20.91 32.56 -8.02
C MET A 39 -20.89 31.79 -9.36
N ILE A 40 -21.07 32.49 -10.49
CA ILE A 40 -21.19 31.85 -11.82
C ILE A 40 -19.83 31.72 -12.54
N TRP A 41 -18.81 32.49 -12.14
CA TRP A 41 -17.47 32.45 -12.76
C TRP A 41 -16.49 31.44 -12.14
N MET A 42 -16.80 30.87 -10.96
CA MET A 42 -15.99 29.80 -10.34
C MET A 42 -16.36 28.40 -10.83
N LEU A 43 -17.61 28.19 -11.27
CA LEU A 43 -18.13 26.92 -11.77
C LEU A 43 -17.32 26.35 -12.97
N PRO A 44 -16.91 27.13 -13.99
CA PRO A 44 -16.16 26.60 -15.12
C PRO A 44 -14.70 26.21 -14.76
N ARG A 45 -14.10 26.88 -13.76
CA ARG A 45 -12.75 26.56 -13.26
C ARG A 45 -12.76 25.31 -12.41
N VAL A 46 -13.75 25.13 -11.54
CA VAL A 46 -13.92 23.89 -10.77
C VAL A 46 -14.20 22.71 -11.71
N PHE A 47 -15.05 22.86 -12.73
CA PHE A 47 -15.29 21.81 -13.73
C PHE A 47 -14.10 21.52 -14.67
N ARG A 48 -13.27 22.51 -15.02
CA ARG A 48 -12.00 22.25 -15.72
C ARG A 48 -10.92 21.62 -14.81
N SER A 49 -10.90 21.96 -13.53
CA SER A 49 -9.97 21.40 -12.55
C SER A 49 -10.36 19.98 -12.12
N LEU A 50 -11.66 19.64 -12.13
CA LEU A 50 -12.20 18.29 -11.98
C LEU A 50 -11.72 17.32 -13.08
N LYS A 51 -11.21 17.82 -14.22
CA LYS A 51 -10.56 16.99 -15.25
C LYS A 51 -9.09 16.70 -14.97
N SER A 52 -8.47 17.30 -13.96
CA SER A 52 -7.11 16.96 -13.57
C SER A 52 -7.12 15.59 -12.86
N PRO A 53 -6.37 14.58 -13.33
CA PRO A 53 -6.29 13.27 -12.67
C PRO A 53 -5.94 13.39 -11.18
N ARG A 54 -5.18 14.41 -10.80
CA ARG A 54 -4.85 14.74 -9.40
C ARG A 54 -6.06 15.09 -8.55
N MET A 55 -6.93 15.99 -9.04
CA MET A 55 -8.10 16.42 -8.29
C MET A 55 -9.12 15.28 -8.16
N LEU A 56 -9.27 14.47 -9.21
CA LEU A 56 -10.09 13.26 -9.15
C LEU A 56 -9.57 12.27 -8.10
N MET A 57 -8.25 12.02 -8.08
CA MET A 57 -7.65 11.14 -7.07
C MET A 57 -7.79 11.70 -5.66
N SER A 58 -7.54 13.00 -5.43
CA SER A 58 -7.73 13.62 -4.12
C SER A 58 -9.18 13.59 -3.65
N ILE A 59 -10.16 13.87 -4.52
CA ILE A 59 -11.59 13.76 -4.20
C ILE A 59 -11.95 12.32 -3.88
N LEU A 60 -11.47 11.35 -4.68
CA LEU A 60 -11.68 9.93 -4.43
C LEU A 60 -11.09 9.52 -3.08
N THR A 61 -9.85 9.92 -2.77
CA THR A 61 -9.22 9.65 -1.47
C THR A 61 -10.04 10.22 -0.32
N LEU A 62 -10.51 11.47 -0.43
CA LEU A 62 -11.36 12.09 0.59
C LEU A 62 -12.70 11.38 0.76
N LEU A 63 -13.32 10.96 -0.34
CA LEU A 63 -14.58 10.22 -0.33
C LEU A 63 -14.39 8.85 0.34
N VAL A 64 -13.34 8.12 -0.03
CA VAL A 64 -12.99 6.84 0.60
C VAL A 64 -12.72 7.02 2.09
N LEU A 65 -11.97 8.06 2.48
CA LEU A 65 -11.72 8.39 3.87
C LEU A 65 -13.01 8.69 4.65
N ALA A 66 -13.93 9.45 4.05
CA ALA A 66 -15.25 9.74 4.64
C ALA A 66 -16.09 8.46 4.81
N ILE A 67 -16.06 7.55 3.83
CA ILE A 67 -16.73 6.24 3.93
C ILE A 67 -16.13 5.43 5.08
N ILE A 68 -14.80 5.38 5.21
CA ILE A 68 -14.13 4.66 6.31
C ILE A 68 -14.57 5.21 7.66
N ILE A 69 -14.51 6.53 7.84
CA ILE A 69 -14.93 7.18 9.09
C ILE A 69 -16.40 6.89 9.38
N PHE A 70 -17.27 6.92 8.36
CA PHE A 70 -18.68 6.61 8.52
C PHE A 70 -18.92 5.13 8.90
N LEU A 71 -18.25 4.18 8.24
CA LEU A 71 -18.37 2.75 8.55
C LEU A 71 -17.83 2.42 9.95
N SER A 72 -16.71 3.03 10.33
CA SER A 72 -16.05 2.81 11.64
C SER A 72 -16.59 3.70 12.75
N ARG A 73 -17.58 4.57 12.52
CA ARG A 73 -18.05 5.56 13.52
C ARG A 73 -18.40 4.94 14.87
N THR A 74 -19.08 3.80 14.87
CA THR A 74 -19.51 3.13 16.11
C THR A 74 -18.32 2.55 16.86
N GLU A 75 -17.34 2.02 16.13
CA GLU A 75 -16.08 1.52 16.68
C GLU A 75 -15.25 2.67 17.25
N LEU A 76 -15.18 3.81 16.57
CA LEU A 76 -14.47 5.00 17.02
C LEU A 76 -15.05 5.57 18.31
N VAL A 77 -16.38 5.65 18.43
CA VAL A 77 -17.04 6.11 19.68
C VAL A 77 -16.77 5.15 20.84
N LYS A 78 -16.83 3.84 20.60
CA LYS A 78 -16.48 2.83 21.62
C LYS A 78 -15.00 2.92 22.00
N ALA A 79 -14.11 3.04 21.03
CA ALA A 79 -12.68 3.20 21.24
C ALA A 79 -12.38 4.46 22.05
N TRP A 80 -13.07 5.57 21.82
CA TRP A 80 -12.91 6.79 22.60
C TRP A 80 -13.20 6.58 24.09
N GLY A 81 -14.31 5.90 24.40
CA GLY A 81 -14.65 5.56 25.79
C GLY A 81 -13.64 4.62 26.46
N LEU A 82 -13.00 3.73 25.68
CA LEU A 82 -11.96 2.81 26.17
C LEU A 82 -10.60 3.49 26.31
N PHE A 83 -10.27 4.40 25.40
CA PHE A 83 -9.04 5.19 25.43
C PHE A 83 -8.92 6.00 26.73
N LEU A 84 -10.03 6.58 27.20
CA LEU A 84 -10.08 7.32 28.47
C LEU A 84 -9.83 6.45 29.71
N LYS A 85 -9.99 5.13 29.60
CA LYS A 85 -9.77 4.16 30.68
C LYS A 85 -8.42 3.46 30.59
N ALA A 86 -7.74 3.58 29.45
CA ALA A 86 -6.48 2.91 29.17
C ALA A 86 -5.29 3.75 29.67
N ASP A 87 -4.18 3.06 29.98
CA ASP A 87 -2.92 3.73 30.29
C ASP A 87 -2.38 4.46 29.05
N THR A 88 -2.46 5.78 29.06
CA THR A 88 -2.03 6.64 27.94
C THR A 88 -0.54 6.57 27.66
N LEU A 89 0.29 6.29 28.67
CA LEU A 89 1.74 6.20 28.50
C LEU A 89 2.10 4.93 27.73
N LEU A 90 1.44 3.81 28.02
CA LEU A 90 1.58 2.59 27.25
C LEU A 90 1.09 2.79 25.81
N LEU A 91 -0.04 3.47 25.61
CA LEU A 91 -0.54 3.76 24.25
C LEU A 91 0.40 4.64 23.43
N LEU A 92 1.25 5.47 24.05
CA LEU A 92 2.25 6.26 23.35
C LEU A 92 3.28 5.39 22.60
N LEU A 93 3.54 4.16 23.09
CA LEU A 93 4.44 3.19 22.43
C LEU A 93 3.93 2.73 21.06
N LEU A 94 2.64 2.90 20.77
CA LEU A 94 2.07 2.57 19.46
C LEU A 94 2.66 3.44 18.36
N ILE A 95 2.99 4.71 18.64
CA ILE A 95 3.55 5.63 17.64
C ILE A 95 4.90 5.11 17.11
N PRO A 96 5.93 4.87 17.94
CA PRO A 96 7.20 4.35 17.44
C PRO A 96 7.05 2.94 16.82
N PHE A 97 6.20 2.07 17.37
CA PHE A 97 5.98 0.74 16.79
C PHE A 97 5.36 0.81 15.40
N GLN A 98 4.38 1.68 15.21
CA GLN A 98 3.73 1.90 13.92
C GLN A 98 4.71 2.44 12.88
N ILE A 99 5.61 3.36 13.27
CA ILE A 99 6.68 3.86 12.40
C ILE A 99 7.63 2.72 11.99
N ILE A 100 8.01 1.85 12.93
CA ILE A 100 8.88 0.69 12.66
C ILE A 100 8.21 -0.27 11.67
N VAL A 101 6.93 -0.60 11.87
CA VAL A 101 6.17 -1.48 10.97
C VAL A 101 6.11 -0.90 9.56
N TYR A 102 5.84 0.39 9.41
CA TYR A 102 5.79 1.03 8.09
C TYR A 102 7.14 1.07 7.40
N PHE A 103 8.18 1.40 8.16
CA PHE A 103 9.54 1.39 7.66
C PHE A 103 9.97 0.00 7.21
N ALA A 104 9.73 -1.03 8.03
CA ALA A 104 10.00 -2.43 7.69
C ALA A 104 9.24 -2.87 6.43
N GLY A 105 7.96 -2.46 6.33
CA GLY A 105 7.11 -2.67 5.15
C GLY A 105 7.72 -2.15 3.86
N GLY A 106 8.30 -0.95 3.91
CA GLY A 106 9.02 -0.35 2.78
C GLY A 106 10.38 -1.00 2.51
N GLU A 107 11.19 -1.25 3.55
CA GLU A 107 12.53 -1.86 3.40
C GLU A 107 12.46 -3.25 2.75
N MET A 108 11.41 -4.03 2.97
CA MET A 108 11.21 -5.30 2.24
C MET A 108 11.24 -5.13 0.71
N ILE A 109 10.73 -4.00 0.20
CA ILE A 109 10.75 -3.66 -1.23
C ILE A 109 12.10 -3.03 -1.62
N PHE A 110 12.52 -2.00 -0.88
CA PHE A 110 13.68 -1.19 -1.24
C PHE A 110 15.01 -1.94 -1.12
N VAL A 111 15.17 -2.82 -0.13
CA VAL A 111 16.38 -3.63 0.01
C VAL A 111 16.56 -4.54 -1.21
N TYR A 112 15.47 -5.19 -1.64
CA TYR A 112 15.49 -6.03 -2.83
C TYR A 112 15.88 -5.22 -4.09
N LEU A 113 15.25 -4.06 -4.29
CA LEU A 113 15.55 -3.20 -5.44
C LEU A 113 17.00 -2.67 -5.41
N ARG A 114 17.52 -2.33 -4.23
CA ARG A 114 18.90 -1.85 -4.03
C ARG A 114 19.93 -2.94 -4.28
N ASP A 115 19.71 -4.14 -3.76
CA ASP A 115 20.62 -5.28 -3.98
C ASP A 115 20.66 -5.68 -5.47
N LYS A 116 19.57 -5.43 -6.20
CA LYS A 116 19.48 -5.58 -7.66
C LYS A 116 20.01 -4.39 -8.46
N LYS A 117 20.47 -3.31 -7.81
CA LYS A 117 20.91 -2.06 -8.45
C LYS A 117 19.85 -1.45 -9.38
N LEU A 118 18.57 -1.66 -9.07
CA LEU A 118 17.44 -1.15 -9.85
C LEU A 118 17.06 0.28 -9.45
N ILE A 119 17.53 0.74 -8.30
CA ILE A 119 17.34 2.09 -7.80
C ILE A 119 18.70 2.70 -7.48
N GLY A 120 18.85 4.01 -7.75
CA GLY A 120 20.00 4.79 -7.32
C GLY A 120 20.01 5.04 -5.80
N HIS A 121 20.94 5.86 -5.34
CA HIS A 121 20.98 6.27 -3.93
C HIS A 121 19.78 7.16 -3.59
N ILE A 122 18.84 6.63 -2.81
CA ILE A 122 17.70 7.37 -2.26
C ILE A 122 18.01 7.67 -0.80
N SER A 123 17.73 8.90 -0.36
CA SER A 123 17.90 9.24 1.06
C SER A 123 16.95 8.40 1.93
N ARG A 124 17.39 8.04 3.14
CA ARG A 124 16.56 7.28 4.09
C ARG A 124 15.23 7.99 4.39
N PHE A 125 15.22 9.32 4.36
CA PHE A 125 14.01 10.11 4.53
C PHE A 125 13.01 9.96 3.38
N GLU A 126 13.45 10.06 2.13
CA GLU A 126 12.58 9.82 0.95
C GLU A 126 12.07 8.37 0.94
N GLN A 127 12.90 7.42 1.37
CA GLN A 127 12.51 6.02 1.49
C GLN A 127 11.39 5.81 2.52
N THR A 128 11.55 6.36 3.74
CA THR A 128 10.54 6.31 4.80
C THR A 128 9.25 6.97 4.32
N ARG A 129 9.36 8.11 3.65
CA ARG A 129 8.21 8.83 3.09
C ARG A 129 7.44 7.96 2.10
N ILE A 130 8.13 7.34 1.13
CA ILE A 130 7.48 6.43 0.18
C ILE A 130 6.84 5.27 0.92
N ALA A 131 7.53 4.67 1.89
CA ALA A 131 6.98 3.57 2.69
C ALA A 131 5.66 3.96 3.39
N LEU A 132 5.58 5.16 3.96
CA LEU A 132 4.36 5.69 4.58
C LEU A 132 3.23 5.86 3.56
N GLU A 133 3.54 6.42 2.39
CA GLU A 133 2.58 6.55 1.28
C GLU A 133 2.06 5.18 0.82
N LEU A 134 2.94 4.18 0.68
CA LEU A 134 2.56 2.82 0.29
C LEU A 134 1.64 2.17 1.34
N ASN A 135 1.96 2.32 2.62
CA ASN A 135 1.15 1.74 3.70
C ASN A 135 -0.24 2.38 3.79
N LEU A 136 -0.33 3.71 3.62
CA LEU A 136 -1.60 4.42 3.53
C LEU A 136 -2.48 3.86 2.41
N VAL A 137 -1.93 3.75 1.20
CA VAL A 137 -2.70 3.31 0.03
C VAL A 137 -3.19 1.87 0.20
N ASN A 138 -2.36 1.01 0.79
CA ASN A 138 -2.73 -0.38 1.09
C ASN A 138 -3.86 -0.49 2.12
N HIS A 139 -3.99 0.46 3.04
CA HIS A 139 -5.01 0.43 4.09
C HIS A 139 -6.29 1.20 3.71
N ILE A 140 -6.19 2.30 2.97
CA ILE A 140 -7.34 3.16 2.67
C ILE A 140 -8.15 2.65 1.48
N PHE A 141 -7.51 2.14 0.42
CA PHE A 141 -8.25 1.83 -0.80
C PHE A 141 -8.77 0.39 -0.81
N PRO A 142 -10.10 0.18 -0.86
CA PRO A 142 -10.70 -1.15 -0.93
C PRO A 142 -10.46 -1.74 -2.32
N SER A 143 -9.45 -2.59 -2.46
CA SER A 143 -9.06 -3.10 -3.78
C SER A 143 -8.51 -4.52 -3.82
N GLY A 144 -8.48 -5.22 -2.69
CA GLY A 144 -7.80 -6.52 -2.59
C GLY A 144 -6.31 -6.46 -2.97
N GLY A 145 -5.66 -5.32 -2.68
CA GLY A 145 -4.23 -5.09 -2.95
C GLY A 145 -3.89 -4.46 -4.31
N VAL A 146 -4.85 -4.34 -5.24
CA VAL A 146 -4.60 -3.80 -6.59
C VAL A 146 -4.23 -2.31 -6.57
N SER A 147 -4.84 -1.51 -5.68
CA SER A 147 -4.54 -0.09 -5.50
C SER A 147 -3.11 0.12 -4.98
N GLY A 148 -2.70 -0.69 -4.01
CA GLY A 148 -1.35 -0.69 -3.45
C GLY A 148 -0.31 -1.02 -4.51
N ILE A 149 -0.58 -2.06 -5.31
CA ILE A 149 0.31 -2.45 -6.40
C ILE A 149 0.44 -1.35 -7.45
N SER A 150 -0.68 -0.76 -7.85
CA SER A 150 -0.72 0.31 -8.86
C SER A 150 0.01 1.57 -8.39
N TYR A 151 -0.22 2.00 -7.15
CA TYR A 151 0.46 3.17 -6.59
C TYR A 151 1.96 2.93 -6.41
N THR A 152 2.34 1.75 -5.91
CA THR A 152 3.76 1.38 -5.78
C THR A 152 4.44 1.39 -7.14
N SER A 153 3.83 0.77 -8.15
CA SER A 153 4.35 0.76 -9.52
C SER A 153 4.51 2.19 -10.08
N TRP A 154 3.51 3.05 -9.90
CA TRP A 154 3.60 4.46 -10.29
C TRP A 154 4.73 5.20 -9.58
N ARG A 155 4.88 5.01 -8.26
CA ARG A 155 5.92 5.69 -7.49
C ARG A 155 7.32 5.18 -7.83
N MET A 156 7.47 3.87 -8.04
CA MET A 156 8.73 3.24 -8.41
C MET A 156 9.13 3.57 -9.86
N HIS A 157 8.17 3.77 -10.77
CA HIS A 157 8.43 4.28 -12.10
C HIS A 157 9.11 5.66 -12.08
N LYS A 158 8.76 6.53 -11.12
CA LYS A 158 9.45 7.82 -10.92
C LYS A 158 10.88 7.68 -10.38
N LEU A 159 11.28 6.47 -9.99
CA LEU A 159 12.64 6.11 -9.57
C LEU A 159 13.38 5.28 -10.64
N GLY A 160 12.82 5.16 -11.85
CA GLY A 160 13.41 4.42 -12.97
C GLY A 160 13.14 2.91 -12.97
N VAL A 161 12.25 2.41 -12.10
CA VAL A 161 11.93 0.97 -12.00
C VAL A 161 10.70 0.65 -12.85
N SER A 162 10.79 -0.40 -13.69
CA SER A 162 9.66 -0.84 -14.52
C SER A 162 8.49 -1.39 -13.67
N SER A 163 7.28 -1.36 -14.24
CA SER A 163 6.07 -1.85 -13.56
C SER A 163 6.17 -3.34 -13.17
N ALA A 164 6.75 -4.17 -14.04
CA ALA A 164 6.96 -5.59 -13.79
C ALA A 164 7.89 -5.82 -12.58
N ARG A 165 9.05 -5.15 -12.56
CA ARG A 165 10.01 -5.21 -11.45
C ARG A 165 9.44 -4.68 -10.14
N SER A 166 8.71 -3.57 -10.19
CA SER A 166 8.04 -3.01 -9.01
C SER A 166 6.95 -3.93 -8.45
N THR A 167 6.23 -4.62 -9.33
CA THR A 167 5.22 -5.60 -8.91
C THR A 167 5.89 -6.84 -8.33
N PHE A 168 7.01 -7.27 -8.92
CA PHE A 168 7.76 -8.41 -8.42
C PHE A 168 8.35 -8.14 -7.04
N ALA A 169 8.89 -6.93 -6.80
CA ALA A 169 9.33 -6.49 -5.48
C ALA A 169 8.20 -6.53 -4.43
N GLN A 170 6.95 -6.27 -4.83
CA GLN A 170 5.79 -6.44 -3.95
C GLN A 170 5.43 -7.90 -3.71
N VAL A 171 5.54 -8.76 -4.71
CA VAL A 171 5.43 -10.21 -4.51
C VAL A 171 6.46 -10.67 -3.46
N ILE A 172 7.71 -10.18 -3.54
CA ILE A 172 8.74 -10.46 -2.53
C ILE A 172 8.33 -9.97 -1.15
N ARG A 173 7.83 -8.73 -1.03
CA ARG A 173 7.29 -8.22 0.24
C ARG A 173 6.21 -9.16 0.81
N TYR A 174 5.22 -9.55 0.02
CA TYR A 174 4.15 -10.43 0.50
C TYR A 174 4.68 -11.81 0.89
N VAL A 175 5.49 -12.45 0.04
CA VAL A 175 6.08 -13.77 0.31
C VAL A 175 6.91 -13.74 1.59
N THR A 176 7.79 -12.75 1.75
CA THR A 176 8.65 -12.63 2.94
C THR A 176 7.86 -12.29 4.19
N THR A 177 6.80 -11.48 4.09
CA THR A 177 5.87 -11.22 5.20
C THR A 177 5.17 -12.50 5.65
N PHE A 178 4.61 -13.28 4.71
CA PHE A 178 3.90 -14.52 5.02
C PHE A 178 4.82 -15.64 5.50
N LEU A 179 6.02 -15.79 4.93
CA LEU A 179 6.99 -16.77 5.40
C LEU A 179 7.49 -16.42 6.81
N SER A 180 7.74 -15.13 7.09
CA SER A 180 8.12 -14.69 8.44
C SER A 180 7.01 -14.97 9.44
N LEU A 181 5.76 -14.67 9.06
CA LEU A 181 4.58 -15.01 9.86
C LEU A 181 4.48 -16.52 10.10
N LEU A 182 4.69 -17.36 9.09
CA LEU A 182 4.67 -18.83 9.24
C LEU A 182 5.67 -19.31 10.30
N ILE A 183 6.90 -18.81 10.26
CA ILE A 183 7.92 -19.18 11.25
C ILE A 183 7.51 -18.70 12.65
N LEU A 184 7.01 -17.47 12.77
CA LEU A 184 6.51 -16.94 14.04
C LEU A 184 5.30 -17.72 14.57
N LEU A 185 4.44 -18.24 13.69
CA LEU A 185 3.30 -19.08 14.07
C LEU A 185 3.75 -20.44 14.59
N VAL A 186 4.74 -21.07 13.96
CA VAL A 186 5.33 -22.31 14.47
C VAL A 186 5.91 -22.08 15.87
N ILE A 187 6.64 -20.98 16.06
CA ILE A 187 7.16 -20.59 17.38
C ILE A 187 6.01 -20.35 18.36
N ALA A 188 4.97 -19.63 17.98
CA ALA A 188 3.80 -19.34 18.82
C ALA A 188 3.09 -20.63 19.27
N VAL A 189 2.91 -21.60 18.37
CA VAL A 189 2.31 -22.90 18.70
C VAL A 189 3.20 -23.69 19.67
N ILE A 190 4.52 -23.70 19.47
CA ILE A 190 5.47 -24.36 20.38
C ILE A 190 5.42 -23.73 21.77
N VAL A 191 5.42 -22.39 21.87
CA VAL A 191 5.31 -21.68 23.14
C VAL A 191 4.01 -22.04 23.86
N LEU A 192 2.88 -22.05 23.14
CA LEU A 192 1.59 -22.42 23.74
C LEU A 192 1.53 -23.90 24.16
N ALA A 193 2.24 -24.78 23.44
CA ALA A 193 2.42 -26.19 23.81
C ALA A 193 3.18 -26.35 25.12
N ILE A 194 4.24 -25.59 25.32
CA ILE A 194 5.03 -25.60 26.55
C ILE A 194 4.22 -25.00 27.72
N ASP A 195 3.47 -23.92 27.48
CA ASP A 195 2.64 -23.26 28.50
C ASP A 195 1.45 -24.12 28.97
N GLY A 196 1.17 -25.26 28.31
CA GLY A 196 -0.02 -26.08 28.57
C GLY A 196 -1.33 -25.39 28.18
N ARG A 197 -1.26 -24.28 27.42
CA ARG A 197 -2.41 -23.44 27.04
C ARG A 197 -2.90 -23.75 25.62
N VAL A 198 -2.60 -24.94 25.11
CA VAL A 198 -3.02 -25.37 23.77
C VAL A 198 -4.50 -25.68 23.79
N ASN A 199 -5.27 -24.86 23.07
CA ASN A 199 -6.66 -25.13 22.76
C ASN A 199 -6.75 -25.77 21.35
N ARG A 200 -7.66 -26.74 21.17
CA ARG A 200 -7.95 -27.35 19.87
C ARG A 200 -8.19 -26.32 18.75
N TYR A 201 -8.82 -25.19 19.06
CA TYR A 201 -9.07 -24.13 18.09
C TYR A 201 -7.80 -23.40 17.66
N ILE A 202 -6.87 -23.20 18.59
CA ILE A 202 -5.57 -22.58 18.31
C ILE A 202 -4.75 -23.48 17.37
N VAL A 203 -4.72 -24.78 17.66
CA VAL A 203 -4.02 -25.77 16.81
C VAL A 203 -4.65 -25.82 15.41
N ALA A 204 -5.97 -25.96 15.33
CA ALA A 204 -6.68 -26.03 14.06
C ALA A 204 -6.49 -24.77 13.21
N ALA A 205 -6.62 -23.59 13.81
CA ALA A 205 -6.42 -22.32 13.12
C ALA A 205 -4.99 -22.14 12.62
N SER A 206 -3.99 -22.49 13.45
CA SER A 206 -2.58 -22.42 13.07
C SER A 206 -2.26 -23.36 11.92
N PHE A 207 -2.76 -24.60 11.97
CA PHE A 207 -2.55 -25.59 10.93
C PHE A 207 -3.18 -25.17 9.59
N LEU A 208 -4.43 -24.69 9.62
CA LEU A 208 -5.12 -24.17 8.44
C LEU A 208 -4.37 -22.99 7.83
N LEU A 209 -3.88 -22.07 8.68
CA LEU A 209 -3.12 -20.92 8.24
C LEU A 209 -1.80 -21.34 7.58
N ILE A 210 -1.05 -22.25 8.19
CA ILE A 210 0.20 -22.80 7.63
C ILE A 210 -0.08 -23.42 6.25
N ILE A 211 -1.11 -24.25 6.12
CA ILE A 211 -1.51 -24.84 4.83
C ILE A 211 -1.84 -23.76 3.80
N CYS A 212 -2.63 -22.76 4.18
CA CYS A 212 -3.05 -21.69 3.28
C CYS A 212 -1.83 -20.89 2.76
N VAL A 213 -0.91 -20.51 3.66
CA VAL A 213 0.30 -19.78 3.29
C VAL A 213 1.21 -20.62 2.41
N LEU A 214 1.43 -21.90 2.75
CA LEU A 214 2.22 -22.81 1.92
C LEU A 214 1.60 -22.99 0.54
N ALA A 215 0.28 -23.11 0.43
CA ALA A 215 -0.42 -23.20 -0.84
C ALA A 215 -0.26 -21.93 -1.68
N LEU A 216 -0.31 -20.73 -1.08
CA LEU A 216 -0.07 -19.47 -1.76
C LEU A 216 1.37 -19.36 -2.29
N VAL A 217 2.36 -19.65 -1.44
CA VAL A 217 3.79 -19.60 -1.82
C VAL A 217 4.09 -20.63 -2.90
N PHE A 218 3.62 -21.86 -2.74
CA PHE A 218 3.78 -22.92 -3.75
C PHE A 218 3.08 -22.55 -5.05
N GLY A 219 1.89 -21.96 -5.01
CA GLY A 219 1.17 -21.48 -6.18
C GLY A 219 1.98 -20.46 -6.98
N LEU A 220 2.65 -19.51 -6.31
CA LEU A 220 3.55 -18.54 -6.95
C LEU A 220 4.75 -19.21 -7.60
N ILE A 221 5.45 -20.10 -6.87
CA ILE A 221 6.60 -20.85 -7.39
C ILE A 221 6.18 -21.70 -8.60
N PHE A 222 5.05 -22.40 -8.49
CA PHE A 222 4.51 -23.25 -9.54
C PHE A 222 4.17 -22.45 -10.80
N MET A 223 3.60 -21.25 -10.65
CA MET A 223 3.28 -20.33 -11.74
C MET A 223 4.55 -19.88 -12.48
N PHE A 224 5.57 -19.40 -11.76
CA PHE A 224 6.80 -18.85 -12.36
C PHE A 224 7.80 -19.91 -12.85
N SER A 225 7.64 -21.17 -12.43
CA SER A 225 8.50 -22.28 -12.81
C SER A 225 8.48 -22.64 -14.31
N SER A 226 7.44 -22.28 -15.07
CA SER A 226 7.37 -22.63 -16.50
C SER A 226 6.64 -21.58 -17.34
N ARG A 227 7.23 -21.23 -18.49
CA ARG A 227 6.61 -20.32 -19.48
C ARG A 227 5.22 -20.80 -19.93
N ARG A 228 5.02 -22.11 -20.07
CA ARG A 228 3.71 -22.68 -20.43
C ARG A 228 2.65 -22.37 -19.36
N ARG A 229 3.02 -22.46 -18.08
CA ARG A 229 2.10 -22.19 -16.95
C ARG A 229 1.78 -20.71 -16.83
N MET A 230 2.77 -19.85 -17.08
CA MET A 230 2.56 -18.40 -17.12
C MET A 230 1.59 -18.02 -18.24
N ARG A 231 1.73 -18.58 -19.45
CA ARG A 231 0.80 -18.35 -20.56
C ARG A 231 -0.64 -18.78 -20.24
N LEU A 232 -0.80 -19.96 -19.63
CA LEU A 232 -2.12 -20.44 -19.18
C LEU A 232 -2.71 -19.53 -18.11
N THR A 233 -1.88 -19.07 -17.17
CA THR A 233 -2.33 -18.16 -16.11
C THR A 233 -2.68 -16.79 -16.66
N ALA A 234 -1.87 -16.24 -17.58
CA ALA A 234 -2.15 -15.00 -18.29
C ALA A 234 -3.47 -15.07 -19.08
N ALA A 235 -3.75 -16.19 -19.73
CA ALA A 235 -5.02 -16.42 -20.40
C ALA A 235 -6.20 -16.41 -19.41
N ARG A 236 -6.09 -17.11 -18.27
CA ARG A 236 -7.12 -17.11 -17.22
C ARG A 236 -7.35 -15.72 -16.63
N VAL A 237 -6.28 -15.01 -16.29
CA VAL A 237 -6.34 -13.65 -15.75
C VAL A 237 -6.98 -12.70 -16.77
N SER A 238 -6.58 -12.78 -18.05
CA SER A 238 -7.20 -12.00 -19.12
C SER A 238 -8.69 -12.29 -19.26
N GLN A 239 -9.12 -13.56 -19.18
CA GLN A 239 -10.53 -13.93 -19.22
C GLN A 239 -11.31 -13.40 -18.02
N LEU A 240 -10.76 -13.50 -16.82
CA LEU A 240 -11.37 -12.95 -15.61
C LEU A 240 -11.54 -11.44 -15.69
N ILE A 241 -10.48 -10.72 -16.09
CA ILE A 241 -10.52 -9.25 -16.23
C ILE A 241 -11.51 -8.85 -17.33
N ASN A 242 -11.49 -9.49 -18.50
CA ASN A 242 -12.42 -9.18 -19.57
C ASN A 242 -13.87 -9.51 -19.18
N GLY A 243 -14.09 -10.57 -18.39
CA GLY A 243 -15.40 -10.90 -17.81
C GLY A 243 -15.88 -9.82 -16.85
N ALA A 244 -15.04 -9.43 -15.90
CA ALA A 244 -15.34 -8.36 -14.94
C ALA A 244 -15.62 -7.02 -15.65
N VAL A 245 -14.81 -6.66 -16.64
CA VAL A 245 -15.05 -5.44 -17.44
C VAL A 245 -16.33 -5.53 -18.25
N LYS A 246 -16.65 -6.70 -18.83
CA LYS A 246 -17.92 -6.90 -19.53
C LYS A 246 -19.10 -6.68 -18.59
N VAL A 247 -19.05 -7.20 -17.36
CA VAL A 247 -20.09 -6.98 -16.34
C VAL A 247 -20.15 -5.51 -15.93
N ALA A 248 -19.01 -4.91 -15.56
CA ALA A 248 -18.95 -3.53 -15.09
C ALA A 248 -19.32 -2.49 -16.16
N THR A 249 -19.05 -2.76 -17.44
CA THR A 249 -19.42 -1.88 -18.55
C THR A 249 -20.78 -2.21 -19.15
N LEU A 250 -21.58 -3.09 -18.52
CA LEU A 250 -22.87 -3.55 -19.02
C LEU A 250 -22.79 -4.05 -20.48
N GLY A 251 -21.69 -4.72 -20.81
CA GLY A 251 -21.42 -5.28 -22.14
C GLY A 251 -20.81 -4.32 -23.17
N LYS A 252 -20.58 -3.04 -22.82
CA LYS A 252 -20.06 -2.03 -23.77
C LYS A 252 -18.58 -2.23 -24.15
N ARG A 253 -17.77 -2.89 -23.31
CA ARG A 253 -16.39 -3.27 -23.65
C ARG A 253 -16.16 -4.77 -23.46
N LYS A 254 -15.77 -5.46 -24.54
CA LYS A 254 -15.58 -6.93 -24.57
C LYS A 254 -14.12 -7.40 -24.44
N ARG A 255 -13.15 -6.56 -24.79
CA ARG A 255 -11.71 -6.86 -24.71
C ARG A 255 -10.96 -5.63 -24.20
N ALA A 256 -10.72 -5.58 -22.89
CA ALA A 256 -9.96 -4.51 -22.26
C ALA A 256 -8.48 -4.86 -22.11
N LEU A 257 -8.14 -6.14 -21.87
CA LEU A 257 -6.76 -6.57 -21.65
C LEU A 257 -6.47 -7.87 -22.39
N SER A 258 -5.42 -7.88 -23.22
CA SER A 258 -5.01 -9.06 -23.99
C SER A 258 -4.14 -9.99 -23.15
N ALA A 259 -4.26 -11.30 -23.37
CA ALA A 259 -3.43 -12.29 -22.68
C ALA A 259 -1.93 -12.09 -22.96
N LYS A 260 -1.58 -11.59 -24.16
CA LYS A 260 -0.18 -11.32 -24.54
C LYS A 260 0.47 -10.25 -23.65
N VAL A 261 -0.23 -9.15 -23.36
CA VAL A 261 0.31 -8.09 -22.48
C VAL A 261 0.58 -8.62 -21.08
N ILE A 262 -0.29 -9.50 -20.57
CA ILE A 262 -0.11 -10.13 -19.25
C ILE A 262 1.03 -11.16 -19.29
N GLU A 263 1.14 -11.92 -20.38
CA GLU A 263 2.22 -12.88 -20.59
C GLU A 263 3.58 -12.19 -20.64
N ASP A 264 3.73 -11.14 -21.45
CA ASP A 264 4.96 -10.34 -21.55
C ASP A 264 5.33 -9.76 -20.17
N PHE A 265 4.34 -9.24 -19.44
CA PHE A 265 4.54 -8.75 -18.07
C PHE A 265 5.03 -9.84 -17.11
N PHE A 266 4.46 -11.05 -17.18
CA PHE A 266 4.93 -12.17 -16.37
C PHE A 266 6.33 -12.64 -16.79
N VAL A 267 6.65 -12.62 -18.08
CA VAL A 267 7.98 -12.97 -18.61
C VAL A 267 9.04 -12.00 -18.09
N ASP A 268 8.74 -10.71 -18.04
CA ASP A 268 9.63 -9.72 -17.43
C ASP A 268 9.91 -10.01 -15.95
N MET A 269 8.87 -10.44 -15.20
CA MET A 269 9.02 -10.86 -13.80
C MET A 269 9.74 -12.21 -13.63
N GLN A 270 9.73 -13.06 -14.66
CA GLN A 270 10.34 -14.39 -14.58
C GLN A 270 11.86 -14.30 -14.43
N GLY A 271 12.50 -13.30 -15.04
CA GLY A 271 13.94 -13.07 -14.86
C GLY A 271 14.27 -12.80 -13.39
N ASP A 272 13.50 -11.94 -12.74
CA ASP A 272 13.66 -11.62 -11.32
C ASP A 272 13.41 -12.86 -10.42
N PHE A 273 12.48 -13.74 -10.81
CA PHE A 273 12.23 -15.01 -10.13
C PHE A 273 13.38 -16.00 -10.25
N GLN A 274 13.96 -16.15 -11.45
CA GLN A 274 15.11 -17.02 -11.67
C GLN A 274 16.30 -16.54 -10.86
N ASP A 275 16.52 -15.24 -10.80
CA ASP A 275 17.61 -14.68 -10.02
C ASP A 275 17.49 -14.98 -8.52
N ILE A 276 16.28 -14.94 -7.96
CA ILE A 276 16.05 -15.31 -6.56
C ILE A 276 16.26 -16.80 -6.34
N THR A 277 15.82 -17.62 -7.29
CA THR A 277 16.02 -19.07 -7.25
C THR A 277 17.51 -19.41 -7.25
N ASN A 278 18.30 -18.70 -8.05
CA ASN A 278 19.76 -18.87 -8.14
C ASN A 278 20.51 -18.23 -6.96
N HIS A 279 19.96 -17.15 -6.39
CA HIS A 279 20.56 -16.40 -5.28
C HIS A 279 19.57 -16.19 -4.14
N PRO A 280 19.23 -17.25 -3.36
CA PRO A 280 18.25 -17.17 -2.28
C PRO A 280 18.66 -16.20 -1.17
N LYS A 281 19.95 -15.84 -1.08
CA LYS A 281 20.48 -14.81 -0.19
C LYS A 281 19.80 -13.44 -0.40
N LEU A 282 19.26 -13.17 -1.58
CA LEU A 282 18.50 -11.94 -1.88
C LEU A 282 17.21 -11.83 -1.04
N LEU A 283 16.68 -12.93 -0.53
CA LEU A 283 15.50 -12.94 0.34
C LEU A 283 15.83 -12.76 1.82
N VAL A 284 17.08 -12.95 2.25
CA VAL A 284 17.45 -12.93 3.68
C VAL A 284 17.16 -11.57 4.31
N LYS A 285 17.58 -10.47 3.67
CA LYS A 285 17.32 -9.13 4.23
C LYS A 285 15.83 -8.75 4.21
N PRO A 286 15.08 -8.95 3.10
CA PRO A 286 13.62 -8.81 3.14
C PRO A 286 12.94 -9.66 4.22
N MET A 287 13.42 -10.89 4.45
CA MET A 287 12.90 -11.78 5.48
C MET A 287 13.12 -11.23 6.89
N ILE A 288 14.30 -10.68 7.19
CA ILE A 288 14.57 -10.01 8.49
C ILE A 288 13.58 -8.86 8.71
N TRP A 289 13.36 -8.03 7.69
CA TRP A 289 12.35 -6.97 7.77
C TRP A 289 10.93 -7.51 7.89
N GLY A 290 10.62 -8.67 7.30
CA GLY A 290 9.35 -9.38 7.49
C GLY A 290 9.14 -9.85 8.93
N PHE A 291 10.19 -10.31 9.62
CA PHE A 291 10.12 -10.61 11.06
C PHE A 291 9.87 -9.35 11.89
N VAL A 292 10.65 -8.29 11.66
CA VAL A 292 10.47 -7.00 12.33
C VAL A 292 9.05 -6.49 12.13
N TYR A 293 8.54 -6.53 10.90
CA TYR A 293 7.18 -6.15 10.56
C TYR A 293 6.17 -6.92 11.42
N ASN A 294 6.16 -8.26 11.35
CA ASN A 294 5.14 -9.06 12.03
C ASN A 294 5.24 -8.98 13.56
N ILE A 295 6.45 -8.96 14.12
CA ILE A 295 6.65 -8.85 15.57
C ILE A 295 6.09 -7.53 16.08
N PHE A 296 6.49 -6.40 15.47
CA PHE A 296 6.02 -5.09 15.92
C PHE A 296 4.52 -4.88 15.64
N ASP A 297 3.99 -5.48 14.56
CA ASP A 297 2.55 -5.41 14.28
C ASP A 297 1.73 -6.11 15.38
N VAL A 298 2.18 -7.28 15.85
CA VAL A 298 1.52 -8.00 16.95
C VAL A 298 1.78 -7.34 18.31
N LEU A 299 2.99 -6.78 18.53
CA LEU A 299 3.30 -6.06 19.77
C LEU A 299 2.39 -4.86 20.00
N MET A 300 1.92 -4.19 18.94
CA MET A 300 0.94 -3.12 19.09
C MET A 300 -0.37 -3.62 19.72
N PHE A 301 -0.84 -4.82 19.38
CA PHE A 301 -1.97 -5.44 20.07
C PHE A 301 -1.64 -5.75 21.54
N VAL A 302 -0.46 -6.33 21.80
CA VAL A 302 -0.01 -6.64 23.17
C VAL A 302 -0.03 -5.39 24.04
N VAL A 303 0.53 -4.28 23.56
CA VAL A 303 0.57 -3.00 24.26
C VAL A 303 -0.83 -2.48 24.57
N VAL A 304 -1.79 -2.57 23.64
CA VAL A 304 -3.16 -2.11 23.88
C VAL A 304 -3.86 -2.97 24.93
N PHE A 305 -3.71 -4.30 24.88
CA PHE A 305 -4.27 -5.17 25.92
C PHE A 305 -3.67 -4.86 27.29
N LEU A 306 -2.35 -4.65 27.36
CA LEU A 306 -1.67 -4.22 28.59
C LEU A 306 -2.18 -2.86 29.08
N ALA A 307 -2.39 -1.90 28.18
CA ALA A 307 -2.94 -0.58 28.51
C ALA A 307 -4.37 -0.66 29.06
N LEU A 308 -5.14 -1.67 28.66
CA LEU A 308 -6.46 -1.99 29.24
C LEU A 308 -6.38 -2.79 30.56
N GLY A 309 -5.18 -3.07 31.06
CA GLY A 309 -4.95 -3.82 32.30
C GLY A 309 -5.10 -5.34 32.14
N VAL A 310 -5.05 -5.86 30.91
CA VAL A 310 -5.27 -7.28 30.61
C VAL A 310 -4.06 -7.89 29.92
N PHE A 311 -3.56 -8.99 30.47
CA PHE A 311 -2.51 -9.75 29.81
C PHE A 311 -3.11 -10.83 28.90
N VAL A 312 -2.92 -10.66 27.59
CA VAL A 312 -3.22 -11.70 26.59
C VAL A 312 -1.90 -12.27 26.09
N ASN A 313 -1.80 -13.60 26.02
CA ASN A 313 -0.57 -14.26 25.58
C ASN A 313 -0.20 -13.78 24.14
N PRO A 314 1.01 -13.24 23.92
CA PRO A 314 1.44 -12.78 22.60
C PRO A 314 1.38 -13.86 21.51
N ALA A 315 1.59 -15.12 21.87
CA ALA A 315 1.47 -16.25 20.94
C ALA A 315 0.03 -16.44 20.46
N THR A 316 -0.96 -16.28 21.35
CA THR A 316 -2.38 -16.28 20.98
C THR A 316 -2.70 -15.11 20.06
N LEU A 317 -2.20 -13.91 20.37
CA LEU A 317 -2.38 -12.73 19.51
C LEU A 317 -1.74 -12.90 18.13
N MET A 318 -0.57 -13.53 18.04
CA MET A 318 0.11 -13.83 16.77
C MET A 318 -0.76 -14.72 15.86
N ILE A 319 -1.36 -15.77 16.43
CA ILE A 319 -2.22 -16.69 15.68
C ILE A 319 -3.50 -15.97 15.25
N GLY A 320 -4.13 -15.22 16.15
CA GLY A 320 -5.31 -14.42 15.84
C GLY A 320 -5.05 -13.38 14.75
N TYR A 321 -3.91 -12.67 14.84
CA TYR A 321 -3.45 -11.71 13.83
C TYR A 321 -3.30 -12.37 12.47
N GLY A 322 -2.68 -13.55 12.40
CA GLY A 322 -2.48 -14.26 11.15
C GLY A 322 -3.79 -14.72 10.51
N VAL A 323 -4.73 -15.26 11.29
CA VAL A 323 -6.04 -15.73 10.81
C VAL A 323 -6.87 -14.54 10.31
N ALA A 324 -6.94 -13.47 11.11
CA ALA A 324 -7.66 -12.25 10.76
C ALA A 324 -7.03 -11.55 9.55
N GLY A 325 -5.70 -11.54 9.45
CA GLY A 325 -4.95 -10.96 8.34
C GLY A 325 -5.23 -11.63 7.00
N LEU A 326 -5.27 -12.98 6.97
CA LEU A 326 -5.65 -13.72 5.76
C LEU A 326 -7.09 -13.44 5.35
N ALA A 327 -8.01 -13.38 6.30
CA ALA A 327 -9.41 -13.06 6.00
C ALA A 327 -9.60 -11.60 5.57
N GLY A 328 -8.83 -10.67 6.13
CA GLY A 328 -8.80 -9.27 5.71
C GLY A 328 -8.29 -9.08 4.28
N LEU A 329 -7.41 -9.96 3.79
CA LEU A 329 -6.91 -9.92 2.41
C LEU A 329 -8.01 -10.20 1.37
N VAL A 330 -8.97 -11.06 1.70
CA VAL A 330 -10.11 -11.38 0.82
C VAL A 330 -11.31 -10.45 1.03
N ALA A 331 -11.27 -9.60 2.06
CA ALA A 331 -12.32 -8.63 2.33
C ALA A 331 -12.23 -7.45 1.34
N PHE A 332 -13.37 -7.09 0.74
CA PHE A 332 -13.47 -5.93 -0.15
C PHE A 332 -13.60 -4.59 0.61
N THR A 333 -13.39 -4.60 1.93
CA THR A 333 -13.45 -3.39 2.77
C THR A 333 -12.08 -2.74 2.92
N PRO A 334 -12.01 -1.40 3.11
CA PRO A 334 -10.75 -0.71 3.37
C PRO A 334 -10.02 -1.31 4.58
N GLY A 335 -8.77 -1.75 4.40
CA GLY A 335 -7.95 -2.31 5.46
C GLY A 335 -8.52 -3.57 6.12
N GLY A 336 -9.48 -4.26 5.47
CA GLY A 336 -10.19 -5.41 6.02
C GLY A 336 -11.20 -5.07 7.12
N ALA A 337 -11.57 -3.79 7.27
CA ALA A 337 -12.47 -3.32 8.31
C ALA A 337 -13.79 -4.12 8.37
N GLY A 338 -14.22 -4.47 9.57
CA GLY A 338 -15.37 -5.31 9.88
C GLY A 338 -15.01 -6.80 9.87
N VAL A 339 -14.35 -7.30 8.82
CA VAL A 339 -14.00 -8.73 8.70
C VAL A 339 -12.83 -9.08 9.62
N TYR A 340 -11.77 -8.27 9.61
CA TYR A 340 -10.58 -8.48 10.41
C TYR A 340 -10.93 -8.48 11.91
N GLU A 341 -11.65 -7.46 12.36
CA GLU A 341 -12.04 -7.27 13.75
C GLU A 341 -12.91 -8.44 14.23
N THR A 342 -13.93 -8.82 13.45
CA THR A 342 -14.85 -9.91 13.80
C THR A 342 -14.11 -11.23 13.95
N ILE A 343 -13.21 -11.57 13.02
CA ILE A 343 -12.47 -12.82 13.05
C ILE A 343 -11.47 -12.85 14.19
N MET A 344 -10.80 -11.73 14.48
CA MET A 344 -9.86 -11.65 15.59
C MET A 344 -10.59 -11.76 16.94
N ILE A 345 -11.72 -11.07 17.11
CA ILE A 345 -12.56 -11.15 18.33
C ILE A 345 -13.07 -12.59 18.53
N LEU A 346 -13.60 -13.21 17.47
CA LEU A 346 -14.10 -14.57 17.51
C LEU A 346 -12.99 -15.55 17.90
N PHE A 347 -11.81 -15.42 17.27
CA PHE A 347 -10.65 -16.25 17.58
C PHE A 347 -10.21 -16.09 19.04
N LEU A 348 -10.05 -14.87 19.53
CA LEU A 348 -9.63 -14.61 20.92
C LEU A 348 -10.65 -15.13 21.93
N SER A 349 -11.95 -15.00 21.62
CA SER A 349 -13.03 -15.56 22.43
C SER A 349 -12.95 -17.08 22.52
N MET A 350 -12.68 -17.75 21.39
CA MET A 350 -12.44 -19.21 21.36
C MET A 350 -11.12 -19.61 22.04
N ALA A 351 -10.15 -18.69 22.12
CA ALA A 351 -8.86 -18.88 22.77
C ALA A 351 -8.88 -18.49 24.26
N ASN A 352 -10.05 -18.52 24.90
CA ASN A 352 -10.27 -18.24 26.33
C ASN A 352 -10.04 -16.78 26.78
N THR A 353 -10.07 -15.82 25.86
CA THR A 353 -10.12 -14.39 26.21
C THR A 353 -11.59 -14.00 26.42
N SER A 354 -11.91 -13.21 27.45
CA SER A 354 -13.27 -12.69 27.63
C SER A 354 -13.73 -11.93 26.38
N PRO A 355 -14.94 -12.20 25.82
CA PRO A 355 -15.43 -11.51 24.63
C PRO A 355 -15.45 -9.99 24.79
N GLU A 356 -15.81 -9.49 25.97
CA GLU A 356 -15.83 -8.05 26.25
C GLU A 356 -14.43 -7.42 26.13
N LEU A 357 -13.41 -8.10 26.68
CA LEU A 357 -12.02 -7.66 26.62
C LEU A 357 -11.45 -7.78 25.21
N ALA A 358 -11.78 -8.87 24.49
CA ALA A 358 -11.39 -9.05 23.10
C ALA A 358 -11.98 -7.95 22.22
N ILE A 359 -13.28 -7.66 22.35
CA ILE A 359 -13.93 -6.56 21.63
C ILE A 359 -13.24 -5.23 21.94
N ALA A 360 -13.01 -4.93 23.22
CA ALA A 360 -12.40 -3.68 23.65
C ALA A 360 -10.98 -3.51 23.09
N GLY A 361 -10.11 -4.50 23.29
CA GLY A 361 -8.72 -4.46 22.84
C GLY A 361 -8.58 -4.37 21.32
N ILE A 362 -9.36 -5.16 20.57
CA ILE A 362 -9.29 -5.15 19.10
C ILE A 362 -9.84 -3.85 18.52
N ILE A 363 -11.00 -3.38 18.98
CA ILE A 363 -11.58 -2.12 18.50
C ILE A 363 -10.65 -0.94 18.82
N LEU A 364 -10.12 -0.87 20.05
CA LEU A 364 -9.21 0.21 20.45
C LEU A 364 -7.92 0.19 19.62
N THR A 365 -7.30 -0.98 19.47
CA THR A 365 -6.08 -1.13 18.67
C THR A 365 -6.32 -0.66 17.24
N ARG A 366 -7.37 -1.17 16.59
CA ARG A 366 -7.65 -0.86 15.18
C ARG A 366 -8.04 0.60 14.98
N ALA A 367 -8.81 1.19 15.88
CA ALA A 367 -9.12 2.60 15.84
C ALA A 367 -7.85 3.47 15.90
N ILE A 368 -6.92 3.17 16.81
CA ILE A 368 -5.66 3.92 16.94
C ILE A 368 -4.79 3.71 15.70
N LEU A 369 -4.59 2.45 15.28
CA LEU A 369 -3.72 2.15 14.14
C LEU A 369 -4.25 2.72 12.83
N LEU A 370 -5.56 2.60 12.55
CA LEU A 370 -6.17 3.19 11.36
C LEU A 370 -6.06 4.72 11.39
N THR A 371 -6.35 5.34 12.54
CA THR A 371 -6.22 6.80 12.70
C THR A 371 -4.78 7.25 12.51
N GLY A 372 -3.81 6.57 13.12
CA GLY A 372 -2.38 6.84 12.93
C GLY A 372 -1.95 6.66 11.47
N THR A 373 -2.43 5.61 10.79
CA THR A 373 -2.16 5.37 9.37
C THR A 373 -2.63 6.56 8.54
N ILE A 374 -3.86 7.00 8.79
CA ILE A 374 -4.48 8.12 8.08
C ILE A 374 -3.70 9.40 8.34
N VAL A 375 -3.46 9.76 9.61
CA VAL A 375 -2.81 11.02 9.98
C VAL A 375 -1.39 11.09 9.42
N PHE A 376 -0.57 10.07 9.67
CA PHE A 376 0.83 10.08 9.22
C PHE A 376 0.94 9.90 7.70
N GLY A 377 0.19 8.96 7.13
CA GLY A 377 0.29 8.66 5.71
C GLY A 377 -0.35 9.72 4.80
N TYR A 378 -1.48 10.32 5.18
CA TYR A 378 -2.19 11.30 4.35
C TYR A 378 -1.35 12.53 4.04
N ILE A 379 -0.62 13.05 5.03
CA ILE A 379 0.25 14.22 4.86
C ILE A 379 1.30 13.97 3.77
N PHE A 380 1.98 12.82 3.82
CA PHE A 380 3.01 12.47 2.84
C PHE A 380 2.42 12.14 1.47
N TYR A 381 1.29 11.42 1.42
CA TYR A 381 0.58 11.08 0.20
C TYR A 381 0.10 12.32 -0.56
N GLN A 382 -0.53 13.26 0.14
CA GLN A 382 -1.02 14.49 -0.47
C GLN A 382 0.15 15.32 -1.03
N HIS A 383 1.25 15.40 -0.29
CA HIS A 383 2.46 16.06 -0.80
C HIS A 383 3.04 15.35 -2.03
N ALA A 384 2.97 14.01 -2.11
CA ALA A 384 3.47 13.27 -3.27
C ALA A 384 2.61 13.49 -4.51
N LEU A 385 1.28 13.51 -4.36
CA LEU A 385 0.36 13.87 -5.44
C LEU A 385 0.60 15.29 -5.95
N ILE A 386 0.86 16.25 -5.05
CA ILE A 386 1.13 17.64 -5.42
C ILE A 386 2.48 17.76 -6.15
N LYS A 387 3.52 17.09 -5.65
CA LYS A 387 4.89 17.16 -6.17
C LYS A 387 5.05 16.40 -7.49
N TYR A 388 4.56 15.17 -7.58
CA TYR A 388 4.83 14.24 -8.69
C TYR A 388 3.62 13.98 -9.61
N GLY A 389 2.43 14.45 -9.26
CA GLY A 389 1.22 14.27 -10.07
C GLY A 389 1.06 15.30 -11.19
N LYS A 390 2.02 16.20 -11.42
CA LYS A 390 1.92 17.22 -12.46
C LYS A 390 1.95 16.57 -13.85
N PRO A 391 1.04 16.93 -14.77
CA PRO A 391 0.95 16.30 -16.11
C PRO A 391 2.22 16.37 -16.97
N ASN A 392 3.18 17.25 -16.65
CA ASN A 392 4.40 17.45 -17.43
C ASN A 392 5.66 16.76 -16.88
N ASP A 393 5.59 16.02 -15.76
CA ASP A 393 6.75 15.28 -15.22
C ASP A 393 6.93 13.90 -15.88
N SER A 394 6.39 13.69 -17.08
CA SER A 394 6.58 12.50 -17.93
C SER A 394 7.80 12.62 -18.86
N GLN A 395 8.60 13.68 -18.71
CA GLN A 395 9.86 13.86 -19.46
C GLN A 395 11.06 13.99 -18.51
N VAL A 396 11.36 12.95 -17.73
CA VAL A 396 12.74 12.64 -17.28
C VAL A 396 12.88 11.13 -17.16
#